data_AF-A0A938QHP0-F1
#
_entry.id   AF-A0A938QHP0-F1
#
_cell.length_a   1.000
_cell.length_b   1.000
_cell.length_c   1.000
_cell.angle_alpha   90.00
_cell.angle_beta   90.00
_cell.angle_gamma   90.00
#
_symmetry.space_group_name_H-M   'P 1'
#
loop_
_entity.id
_entity.type
_entity.pdbx_description
1 polymer ?
#
loop_
_entity_poly.entity_id
_entity_poly.type
_entity_poly.pdbx_seq_one_letter_code
_entity_poly.pdbx_strand_id
1 'polypeptide(L)'
;MLLGIWGEIPAAWGRNPGVEVRRVGLSRVGDTTMLTVVLDRPAEARLSTRTSMGKPQLVVEFLQARGARLPSRLEGDDLLVERALTEVAPEGVRIVLELFPDRPYTFWKKIQKGPAGQSLWVLGLNPDPSAPRMERPRPPEPLEPPGGVTESEPGLAPPAPPPEDYRLKESERVQGSPGSFAELKSLMPKAATLLEGLERDGWTISEFHSYDRPGQRFSRDFILTHRQYPELAVKIVYLPANMPNTPNINILSLTTDRLGGETADKYRQMRKMSFSQIKKEHEDIGDFFDDALKPLRVKLREQTKAVALRDARVFQNFLSRAAHSPQVAEKVMNHIREKVNQRFEGVQYTVMEDPLVLLNLVDFLYVRVYFLETR
;
A
#
# COMPACT_ATOMS: atom_id res chain seq x y z
N MET A 1 23.41 -5.13 64.31
CA MET A 1 22.17 -4.52 64.83
C MET A 1 22.25 -3.03 64.49
N LEU A 2 21.85 -2.67 63.26
CA LEU A 2 20.60 -1.97 62.87
C LEU A 2 20.62 -0.45 63.16
N LEU A 3 20.68 0.35 62.08
CA LEU A 3 19.71 1.39 61.65
C LEU A 3 19.83 2.73 62.41
N GLY A 4 19.77 3.91 61.78
CA GLY A 4 19.51 4.26 60.39
C GLY A 4 19.54 5.79 60.22
N ILE A 5 19.78 6.24 59.00
CA ILE A 5 19.44 7.60 58.56
C ILE A 5 18.63 7.41 57.28
N TRP A 6 17.31 7.50 57.40
CA TRP A 6 16.40 7.72 56.28
C TRP A 6 15.82 9.11 56.46
N GLY A 7 16.41 10.07 55.75
CA GLY A 7 15.69 11.28 55.36
C GLY A 7 14.94 10.96 54.07
N GLU A 8 13.61 11.02 54.15
CA GLU A 8 12.72 10.83 53.01
C GLU A 8 12.96 11.94 51.97
N ILE A 9 13.44 11.53 50.79
CA ILE A 9 13.22 12.28 49.55
C ILE A 9 12.01 11.61 48.90
N PRO A 10 10.96 12.34 48.48
CA PRO A 10 9.84 11.74 47.81
C PRO A 10 10.34 11.10 46.52
N ALA A 11 10.25 9.77 46.44
CA ALA A 11 10.38 9.06 45.19
C ALA A 11 9.24 9.54 44.29
N ALA A 12 9.55 10.48 43.40
CA ALA A 12 8.72 10.77 42.25
C ALA A 12 8.43 9.43 41.56
N TRP A 13 7.16 9.06 41.54
CA TRP A 13 6.67 7.86 40.86
C TRP A 13 7.04 7.98 39.37
N GLY A 14 8.18 7.41 39.02
CA GLY A 14 8.65 7.27 37.65
C GLY A 14 7.72 6.33 36.90
N ARG A 15 6.62 6.87 36.35
CA ARG A 15 5.93 6.27 35.21
C ARG A 15 6.99 6.14 34.12
N ASN A 16 7.51 4.94 33.94
CA ASN A 16 8.28 4.56 32.78
C ASN A 16 7.53 5.12 31.55
N PRO A 17 8.11 6.01 30.73
CA PRO A 17 7.39 6.60 29.63
C PRO A 17 7.16 5.49 28.61
N GLY A 18 5.98 4.86 28.70
CA GLY A 18 5.48 3.95 27.68
C GLY A 18 5.48 4.65 26.33
N VAL A 19 5.60 3.85 25.27
CA VAL A 19 5.59 4.31 23.88
C VAL A 19 4.38 5.22 23.64
N GLU A 20 4.54 6.30 22.89
CA GLU A 20 3.46 7.19 22.50
C GLU A 20 3.17 7.02 21.01
N VAL A 21 1.94 6.65 20.66
CA VAL A 21 1.41 6.73 19.30
C VAL A 21 1.04 8.17 19.03
N ARG A 22 1.86 8.83 18.21
CA ARG A 22 1.72 10.24 17.90
C ARG A 22 0.74 10.49 16.76
N ARG A 23 0.73 9.62 15.76
CA ARG A 23 -0.10 9.77 14.54
C ARG A 23 -0.49 8.44 13.94
N VAL A 24 -1.63 8.43 13.27
CA VAL A 24 -2.14 7.33 12.45
C VAL A 24 -2.61 7.93 11.11
N GLY A 25 -2.27 7.27 10.01
CA GLY A 25 -2.70 7.67 8.67
C GLY A 25 -2.99 6.46 7.80
N LEU A 26 -3.98 6.59 6.92
CA LEU A 26 -4.37 5.58 5.94
C LEU A 26 -4.23 6.17 4.54
N SER A 27 -3.70 5.39 3.60
CA SER A 27 -3.49 5.82 2.21
C SER A 27 -3.59 4.65 1.26
N ARG A 28 -3.96 4.91 0.00
CA ARG A 28 -3.91 3.92 -1.08
C ARG A 28 -2.77 4.20 -2.02
N VAL A 29 -2.08 3.14 -2.40
CA VAL A 29 -0.96 3.15 -3.32
C VAL A 29 -1.17 2.09 -4.39
N GLY A 30 -1.66 2.49 -5.55
CA GLY A 30 -2.10 1.56 -6.57
C GLY A 30 -3.11 0.56 -6.02
N ASP A 31 -2.70 -0.70 -5.91
CA ASP A 31 -3.47 -1.82 -5.36
C ASP A 31 -3.12 -2.17 -3.90
N THR A 32 -2.45 -1.28 -3.16
CA THR A 32 -2.09 -1.51 -1.75
C THR A 32 -2.71 -0.46 -0.86
N THR A 33 -3.45 -0.89 0.16
CA THR A 33 -3.84 -0.03 1.28
C THR A 33 -2.69 0.05 2.27
N MET A 34 -2.34 1.23 2.75
CA MET A 34 -1.18 1.44 3.62
C MET A 34 -1.56 2.22 4.86
N LEU A 35 -1.45 1.57 6.01
CA LEU A 35 -1.56 2.16 7.33
C LEU A 35 -0.16 2.58 7.81
N THR A 36 -0.02 3.84 8.20
CA THR A 36 1.20 4.41 8.76
C THR A 36 0.95 4.89 10.18
N VAL A 37 1.76 4.44 11.12
CA VAL A 37 1.71 4.81 12.53
C VAL A 37 3.04 5.43 12.93
N VAL A 38 3.00 6.62 13.52
CA VAL A 38 4.20 7.32 14.00
C VAL A 38 4.26 7.19 15.51
N LEU A 39 5.38 6.69 16.00
CA LEU A 39 5.69 6.44 17.40
C LEU A 39 6.80 7.39 17.88
N ASP A 40 6.78 7.78 19.15
CA ASP A 40 7.88 8.56 19.76
C ASP A 40 9.20 7.77 19.85
N ARG A 41 9.11 6.43 19.87
CA ARG A 41 10.22 5.47 19.92
C ARG A 41 9.82 4.14 19.27
N PRO A 42 10.76 3.23 18.95
CA PRO A 42 10.44 1.94 18.36
C PRO A 42 9.54 1.10 19.26
N ALA A 43 8.49 0.51 18.67
CA ALA A 43 7.63 -0.45 19.35
C ALA A 43 7.01 -1.44 18.37
N GLU A 44 6.79 -2.66 18.85
CA GLU A 44 6.06 -3.69 18.12
C GLU A 44 4.55 -3.57 18.34
N ALA A 45 3.79 -3.79 17.27
CA ALA A 45 2.34 -3.92 17.34
C ALA A 45 1.95 -5.39 17.33
N ARG A 46 0.92 -5.74 18.10
CA ARG A 46 0.20 -7.01 17.94
C ARG A 46 -0.80 -6.87 16.82
N LEU A 47 -0.78 -7.83 15.91
CA LEU A 47 -1.74 -7.92 14.81
C LEU A 47 -2.67 -9.09 15.08
N SER A 48 -3.98 -8.84 14.96
CA SER A 48 -4.99 -9.89 15.06
C SER A 48 -6.11 -9.66 14.06
N THR A 49 -6.64 -10.74 13.52
CA THR A 49 -7.81 -10.72 12.65
C THR A 49 -9.05 -11.01 13.47
N ARG A 50 -10.14 -10.26 13.25
CA ARG A 50 -11.42 -10.47 13.93
C ARG A 50 -12.56 -10.34 12.93
N THR A 51 -13.73 -10.85 13.30
CA THR A 51 -14.98 -10.57 12.59
C THR A 51 -15.92 -9.90 13.57
N SER A 52 -16.43 -8.72 13.22
CA SER A 52 -17.39 -7.96 14.05
C SER A 52 -18.52 -7.46 13.18
N MET A 53 -19.77 -7.65 13.62
CA MET A 53 -20.98 -7.25 12.88
C MET A 53 -20.98 -7.78 11.43
N GLY A 54 -20.46 -8.98 11.21
CA GLY A 54 -20.37 -9.60 9.88
C GLY A 54 -19.30 -8.99 8.94
N LYS A 55 -18.43 -8.11 9.44
CA LYS A 55 -17.32 -7.55 8.68
C LYS A 55 -15.97 -8.08 9.19
N PRO A 56 -15.06 -8.47 8.30
CA PRO A 56 -13.67 -8.74 8.68
C PRO A 56 -12.97 -7.46 9.16
N GLN A 57 -12.14 -7.62 10.17
CA GLN A 57 -11.34 -6.56 10.76
C GLN A 57 -9.90 -7.00 10.92
N LEU A 58 -8.97 -6.11 10.60
CA LEU A 58 -7.57 -6.24 11.01
C LEU A 58 -7.31 -5.26 12.15
N VAL A 59 -6.95 -5.81 13.31
CA VAL A 59 -6.72 -5.05 14.54
C VAL A 59 -5.22 -4.94 14.80
N VAL A 60 -4.76 -3.70 14.95
CA VAL A 60 -3.38 -3.34 15.28
C VAL A 60 -3.35 -2.78 16.71
N GLU A 61 -2.67 -3.45 17.64
CA GLU A 61 -2.61 -3.06 19.05
C GLU A 61 -1.18 -2.72 19.48
N PHE A 62 -1.00 -1.50 19.96
CA PHE A 62 0.20 -1.06 20.67
C PHE A 62 -0.07 -1.10 22.17
N LEU A 63 0.25 -2.23 22.79
CA LEU A 63 0.00 -2.45 24.21
C LEU A 63 0.80 -1.48 25.07
N GLN A 64 0.15 -0.94 26.10
CA GLN A 64 0.70 0.05 27.02
C GLN A 64 1.17 1.35 26.36
N ALA A 65 0.87 1.53 25.07
CA ALA A 65 1.16 2.77 24.38
C ALA A 65 0.12 3.84 24.73
N ARG A 66 0.57 5.08 24.85
CA ARG A 66 -0.32 6.23 25.02
C ARG A 66 -0.69 6.78 23.65
N GLY A 67 -1.94 7.14 23.44
CA GLY A 67 -2.34 7.89 22.26
C GLY A 67 -2.14 9.38 22.49
N ALA A 68 -1.52 10.09 21.53
CA ALA A 68 -1.64 11.53 21.43
C ALA A 68 -3.08 11.90 20.99
N ARG A 69 -3.28 13.10 20.43
CA ARG A 69 -4.55 13.47 19.80
C ARG A 69 -4.70 12.76 18.45
N LEU A 70 -5.10 11.49 18.50
CA LEU A 70 -5.29 10.64 17.32
C LEU A 70 -6.69 10.83 16.71
N PRO A 71 -6.84 10.72 15.39
CA PRO A 71 -8.16 10.69 14.76
C PRO A 71 -8.91 9.44 15.22
N SER A 72 -10.12 9.61 15.74
CA SER A 72 -10.99 8.49 16.14
C SER A 72 -11.47 7.66 14.95
N ARG A 73 -11.51 8.28 13.76
CA ARG A 73 -11.90 7.65 12.49
C ARG A 73 -11.08 8.22 11.33
N LEU A 74 -10.66 7.35 10.43
CA LEU A 74 -10.13 7.67 9.11
C LEU A 74 -11.00 6.97 8.06
N GLU A 75 -11.38 7.68 7.00
CA GLU A 75 -12.06 7.03 5.88
C GLU A 75 -11.09 6.09 5.16
N GLY A 76 -11.67 4.99 4.66
CA GLY A 76 -10.96 3.97 3.91
C GLY A 76 -10.56 4.40 2.50
N ASP A 77 -10.10 3.43 1.73
CA ASP A 77 -9.55 3.68 0.39
C ASP A 77 -10.36 3.10 -0.77
N ASP A 78 -11.56 2.63 -0.45
CA ASP A 78 -12.50 1.96 -1.37
C ASP A 78 -11.92 0.72 -2.06
N LEU A 79 -10.77 0.19 -1.61
CA LEU A 79 -10.11 -0.99 -2.18
C LEU A 79 -10.21 -2.20 -1.24
N LEU A 80 -9.73 -2.04 -0.01
CA LEU A 80 -9.76 -3.08 1.03
C LEU A 80 -10.25 -2.60 2.37
N VAL A 81 -10.05 -1.32 2.68
CA VAL A 81 -10.44 -0.76 3.96
C VAL A 81 -11.61 0.18 3.71
N GLU A 82 -12.70 -0.02 4.43
CA GLU A 82 -13.86 0.89 4.43
C GLU A 82 -13.58 2.10 5.33
N ARG A 83 -12.98 1.85 6.49
CA ARG A 83 -12.57 2.86 7.46
C ARG A 83 -11.57 2.28 8.46
N ALA A 84 -10.80 3.15 9.10
CA ALA A 84 -9.99 2.80 10.26
C ALA A 84 -10.54 3.52 11.51
N LEU A 85 -10.73 2.79 12.60
CA LEU A 85 -11.15 3.32 13.89
C LEU A 85 -9.97 3.28 14.86
N THR A 86 -9.76 4.36 15.62
CA THR A 86 -8.72 4.40 16.65
C THR A 86 -9.36 4.48 18.03
N GLU A 87 -9.02 3.51 18.87
CA GLU A 87 -9.42 3.43 20.27
C GLU A 87 -8.19 3.68 21.14
N VAL A 88 -8.27 4.64 22.05
CA VAL A 88 -7.23 4.92 23.05
C VAL A 88 -7.78 4.55 24.42
N ALA A 89 -7.15 3.58 25.07
CA ALA A 89 -7.58 3.06 26.35
C ALA A 89 -6.38 2.88 27.29
N PRO A 90 -6.59 2.69 28.62
CA PRO A 90 -5.50 2.52 29.57
C PRO A 90 -4.54 1.36 29.22
N GLU A 91 -5.06 0.31 28.57
CA GLU A 91 -4.31 -0.85 28.12
C GLU A 91 -3.45 -0.62 26.87
N GLY A 92 -3.68 0.48 26.12
CA GLY A 92 -2.92 0.80 24.92
C GLY A 92 -3.71 1.56 23.85
N VAL A 93 -3.10 1.66 22.67
CA VAL A 93 -3.76 2.17 21.47
C VAL A 93 -4.12 1.01 20.56
N ARG A 94 -5.40 0.94 20.16
CA ARG A 94 -5.92 -0.03 19.20
C ARG A 94 -6.37 0.70 17.94
N ILE A 95 -5.98 0.18 16.78
CA ILE A 95 -6.42 0.65 15.48
C ILE A 95 -7.14 -0.51 14.80
N VAL A 96 -8.42 -0.33 14.48
CA VAL A 96 -9.28 -1.33 13.85
C VAL A 96 -9.49 -0.93 12.41
N LEU A 97 -8.94 -1.68 11.47
CA LEU A 97 -9.23 -1.55 10.04
C LEU A 97 -10.49 -2.37 9.75
N GLU A 98 -11.61 -1.70 9.45
CA GLU A 98 -12.80 -2.37 8.93
C GLU A 98 -12.59 -2.65 7.45
N LEU A 99 -12.56 -3.93 7.09
CA LEU A 99 -12.23 -4.35 5.74
C LEU A 99 -13.51 -4.53 4.89
N PHE A 100 -13.41 -4.13 3.64
CA PHE A 100 -14.48 -4.27 2.66
C PHE A 100 -13.90 -4.41 1.24
N PRO A 101 -14.38 -5.38 0.42
CA PRO A 101 -15.31 -6.45 0.77
C PRO A 101 -14.61 -7.53 1.62
N ASP A 102 -15.34 -8.59 1.98
CA ASP A 102 -14.83 -9.77 2.71
C ASP A 102 -13.85 -10.58 1.83
N ARG A 103 -12.71 -9.95 1.50
CA ARG A 103 -11.65 -10.51 0.68
C ARG A 103 -10.54 -11.02 1.58
N PRO A 104 -9.96 -12.21 1.33
CA PRO A 104 -8.64 -12.50 1.84
C PRO A 104 -7.67 -11.39 1.39
N TYR A 105 -6.73 -11.06 2.27
CA TYR A 105 -5.71 -10.04 2.06
C TYR A 105 -4.38 -10.58 2.54
N THR A 106 -3.31 -10.13 1.88
CA THR A 106 -1.95 -10.31 2.40
C THR A 106 -1.51 -9.01 3.02
N PHE A 107 -0.73 -9.09 4.10
CA PHE A 107 -0.17 -7.90 4.71
C PHE A 107 1.31 -8.08 5.03
N TRP A 108 2.02 -6.97 5.05
CA TRP A 108 3.41 -6.89 5.49
C TRP A 108 3.53 -5.72 6.45
N LYS A 109 4.44 -5.83 7.43
CA LYS A 109 4.77 -4.73 8.35
C LYS A 109 6.24 -4.36 8.27
N LYS A 110 6.55 -3.11 8.56
CA LYS A 110 7.91 -2.58 8.66
C LYS A 110 8.00 -1.55 9.78
N ILE A 111 9.11 -1.57 10.53
CA ILE A 111 9.46 -0.52 11.48
C ILE A 111 10.71 0.19 10.97
N GLN A 112 10.65 1.52 10.84
CA GLN A 112 11.79 2.34 10.42
C GLN A 112 12.05 3.47 11.40
N LYS A 113 13.32 3.86 11.55
CA LYS A 113 13.69 5.06 12.30
C LYS A 113 13.13 6.31 11.63
N GLY A 114 12.45 7.12 12.41
CA GLY A 114 11.95 8.44 12.02
C GLY A 114 12.83 9.57 12.53
N PRO A 115 12.50 10.82 12.16
CA PRO A 115 13.22 12.00 12.61
C PRO A 115 13.07 12.18 14.12
N ALA A 116 14.07 12.81 14.76
CA ALA A 116 14.05 13.14 16.18
C ALA A 116 13.77 11.95 17.13
N GLY A 117 14.31 10.76 16.80
CA GLY A 117 14.18 9.55 17.62
C GLY A 117 12.86 8.79 17.47
N GLN A 118 11.96 9.27 16.61
CA GLN A 118 10.68 8.63 16.32
C GLN A 118 10.86 7.29 15.62
N SER A 119 9.79 6.51 15.53
CA SER A 119 9.73 5.31 14.71
C SER A 119 8.45 5.27 13.90
N LEU A 120 8.55 4.85 12.65
CA LEU A 120 7.45 4.67 11.74
C LEU A 120 7.14 3.19 11.66
N TRP A 121 5.95 2.82 12.12
CA TRP A 121 5.41 1.49 11.96
C TRP A 121 4.44 1.53 10.77
N VAL A 122 4.75 0.78 9.71
CA VAL A 122 4.02 0.78 8.45
C VAL A 122 3.45 -0.60 8.21
N LEU A 123 2.18 -0.65 7.81
CA LEU A 123 1.47 -1.87 7.40
C LEU A 123 0.91 -1.66 6.00
N GLY A 124 1.35 -2.48 5.05
CA GLY A 124 0.71 -2.57 3.75
C GLY A 124 -0.24 -3.75 3.70
N LEU A 125 -1.45 -3.53 3.22
CA LEU A 125 -2.45 -4.54 2.89
C LEU A 125 -2.61 -4.58 1.38
N ASN A 126 -2.49 -5.78 0.82
CA ASN A 126 -2.74 -6.04 -0.58
C ASN A 126 -3.97 -6.94 -0.69
N PRO A 127 -4.90 -6.67 -1.63
CA PRO A 127 -5.96 -7.61 -1.93
C PRO A 127 -5.30 -8.92 -2.25
N ASP A 128 -5.77 -10.00 -1.63
CA ASP A 128 -5.27 -11.29 -2.05
C ASP A 128 -5.68 -11.46 -3.52
N PRO A 129 -4.71 -11.59 -4.45
CA PRO A 129 -5.02 -11.83 -5.85
C PRO A 129 -5.79 -13.14 -6.04
N SER A 130 -5.85 -13.99 -5.00
CA SER A 130 -6.72 -15.14 -4.87
C SER A 130 -8.20 -14.74 -4.99
N ALA A 131 -8.76 -14.00 -4.04
CA ALA A 131 -10.19 -13.76 -3.74
C ALA A 131 -11.22 -13.53 -4.89
N PRO A 132 -12.48 -14.03 -4.75
CA PRO A 132 -13.62 -13.64 -5.57
C PRO A 132 -13.96 -12.15 -5.49
N ARG A 133 -14.25 -11.51 -6.63
CA ARG A 133 -14.77 -10.14 -6.67
C ARG A 133 -16.28 -10.14 -6.44
N MET A 134 -16.73 -9.77 -5.24
CA MET A 134 -18.10 -9.29 -5.04
C MET A 134 -18.15 -7.79 -5.32
N GLU A 135 -19.06 -7.37 -6.21
CA GLU A 135 -19.39 -5.96 -6.43
C GLU A 135 -20.13 -5.41 -5.20
N ARG A 136 -19.88 -4.14 -4.85
CA ARG A 136 -20.71 -3.44 -3.86
C ARG A 136 -22.16 -3.48 -4.33
N PRO A 137 -23.14 -3.70 -3.44
CA PRO A 137 -24.48 -3.18 -3.71
C PRO A 137 -24.31 -1.69 -3.99
N ARG A 138 -24.76 -1.22 -5.17
CA ARG A 138 -24.83 0.23 -5.43
C ARG A 138 -25.64 0.84 -4.28
N PRO A 139 -25.31 2.06 -3.83
CA PRO A 139 -26.29 2.85 -3.09
C PRO A 139 -27.60 2.81 -3.88
N PRO A 140 -28.77 2.64 -3.24
CA PRO A 140 -30.03 2.69 -3.96
C PRO A 140 -30.04 3.95 -4.82
N GLU A 141 -30.32 3.78 -6.11
CA GLU A 141 -30.49 4.92 -7.01
C GLU A 141 -31.52 5.86 -6.36
N PRO A 142 -31.25 7.18 -6.31
CA PRO A 142 -32.25 8.12 -5.83
C PRO A 142 -33.53 7.84 -6.61
N LEU A 143 -34.61 7.51 -5.90
CA LEU A 143 -35.94 7.41 -6.49
C LEU A 143 -36.14 8.68 -7.31
N GLU A 144 -36.32 8.53 -8.63
CA GLU A 144 -36.73 9.64 -9.47
C GLU A 144 -37.99 10.24 -8.83
N PRO A 145 -37.96 11.53 -8.43
CA PRO A 145 -39.15 12.12 -7.86
C PRO A 145 -40.23 12.16 -8.95
N PRO A 146 -41.46 11.69 -8.66
CA PRO A 146 -42.56 11.86 -9.59
C PRO A 146 -42.74 13.35 -9.87
N GLY A 147 -42.89 13.68 -11.15
CA GLY A 147 -42.90 15.04 -11.64
C GLY A 147 -43.93 15.94 -10.95
N GLY A 148 -43.43 17.11 -10.52
CA GLY A 148 -44.13 18.39 -10.50
C GLY A 148 -45.27 18.57 -9.50
N VAL A 149 -45.03 19.36 -8.45
CA VAL A 149 -45.72 20.64 -8.24
C VAL A 149 -44.78 21.58 -7.46
N THR A 150 -44.68 22.83 -7.91
CA THR A 150 -44.02 23.95 -7.25
C THR A 150 -44.66 24.27 -5.91
N GLU A 151 -43.90 24.15 -4.83
CA GLU A 151 -44.13 24.90 -3.59
C GLU A 151 -42.77 25.34 -3.04
N SER A 152 -42.66 26.65 -2.79
CA SER A 152 -41.44 27.32 -2.35
C SER A 152 -41.33 27.21 -0.83
N GLU A 153 -40.21 26.69 -0.34
CA GLU A 153 -39.81 26.80 1.08
C GLU A 153 -38.33 27.26 1.19
N PRO A 154 -37.94 27.91 2.29
CA PRO A 154 -37.05 29.07 2.28
C PRO A 154 -35.56 28.70 2.21
N GLY A 155 -34.77 29.66 1.74
CA GLY A 155 -33.36 29.51 1.38
C GLY A 155 -32.49 28.76 2.39
N LEU A 156 -32.06 27.56 2.00
CA LEU A 156 -30.84 26.96 2.53
C LEU A 156 -29.66 27.80 2.05
N ALA A 157 -28.93 28.38 3.00
CA ALA A 157 -27.67 29.07 2.74
C ALA A 157 -26.74 28.13 1.95
N PRO A 158 -25.98 28.65 0.97
CA PRO A 158 -25.01 27.84 0.25
C PRO A 158 -24.08 27.14 1.24
N PRO A 159 -23.67 25.89 0.98
CA PRO A 159 -22.74 25.19 1.86
C PRO A 159 -21.51 26.07 2.06
N ALA A 160 -21.12 26.23 3.32
CA ALA A 160 -19.97 27.02 3.68
C ALA A 160 -18.77 26.54 2.84
N PRO A 161 -17.97 27.46 2.25
CA PRO A 161 -16.76 27.07 1.57
C PRO A 161 -15.91 26.22 2.51
N PRO A 162 -15.23 25.18 2.01
CA PRO A 162 -14.37 24.34 2.84
C PRO A 162 -13.38 25.23 3.61
N PRO A 163 -12.99 24.86 4.85
CA PRO A 163 -12.03 25.63 5.62
C PRO A 163 -10.78 25.90 4.77
N GLU A 164 -10.36 27.16 4.69
CA GLU A 164 -9.23 27.60 3.85
C GLU A 164 -7.90 26.86 4.18
N ASP A 165 -7.83 26.18 5.33
CA ASP A 165 -6.71 25.33 5.75
C ASP A 165 -6.58 24.01 4.96
N TYR A 166 -7.56 23.64 4.13
CA TYR A 166 -7.44 22.53 3.16
C TYR A 166 -6.82 22.94 1.83
N ARG A 167 -6.39 24.19 1.66
CA ARG A 167 -5.35 24.48 0.68
C ARG A 167 -4.03 23.98 1.25
N LEU A 168 -3.72 22.70 0.99
CA LEU A 168 -2.33 22.28 0.89
C LEU A 168 -1.63 23.33 0.04
N LYS A 169 -0.75 24.11 0.69
CA LYS A 169 0.06 25.12 0.02
C LYS A 169 0.60 24.49 -1.26
N GLU A 170 0.46 25.24 -2.35
CA GLU A 170 1.24 25.19 -3.59
C GLU A 170 2.76 25.32 -3.31
N SER A 171 3.30 24.55 -2.37
CA SER A 171 4.70 24.52 -1.96
C SER A 171 5.17 23.09 -2.13
N GLU A 172 5.84 22.69 -3.20
CA GLU A 172 6.74 23.44 -4.07
C GLU A 172 6.39 23.18 -5.54
N ARG A 173 6.51 24.21 -6.39
CA ARG A 173 6.67 24.00 -7.83
C ARG A 173 7.90 23.11 -8.02
N VAL A 174 7.66 21.81 -8.22
CA VAL A 174 8.70 20.87 -8.65
C VAL A 174 9.32 21.45 -9.91
N GLN A 175 10.61 21.76 -9.88
CA GLN A 175 11.30 22.29 -11.04
C GLN A 175 11.43 21.16 -12.07
N GLY A 176 10.64 21.22 -13.15
CA GLY A 176 10.64 20.24 -14.22
C GLY A 176 9.33 20.27 -15.00
N SER A 177 9.36 19.78 -16.24
CA SER A 177 8.11 19.51 -16.97
C SER A 177 7.37 18.35 -16.29
N PRO A 178 6.06 18.45 -16.03
CA PRO A 178 5.28 17.34 -15.50
C PRO A 178 5.42 16.08 -16.37
N GLY A 179 5.45 14.91 -15.75
CA GLY A 179 5.61 13.63 -16.45
C GLY A 179 7.04 13.37 -16.95
N SER A 180 8.07 13.96 -16.33
CA SER A 180 9.47 13.80 -16.76
C SER A 180 10.35 13.09 -15.72
N PHE A 181 11.48 12.53 -16.16
CA PHE A 181 12.49 11.99 -15.23
C PHE A 181 13.08 13.07 -14.33
N ALA A 182 13.15 14.34 -14.79
CA ALA A 182 13.57 15.45 -13.96
C ALA A 182 12.60 15.67 -12.78
N GLU A 183 11.28 15.59 -13.04
CA GLU A 183 10.27 15.64 -11.99
C GLU A 183 10.42 14.45 -11.02
N LEU A 184 10.52 13.22 -11.53
CA LEU A 184 10.69 12.03 -10.70
C LEU A 184 11.90 12.12 -9.76
N LYS A 185 13.05 12.59 -10.28
CA LYS A 185 14.28 12.76 -9.51
C LYS A 185 14.14 13.84 -8.44
N SER A 186 13.42 14.92 -8.74
CA SER A 186 13.13 15.96 -7.76
C SER A 186 12.14 15.50 -6.68
N LEU A 187 11.17 14.65 -7.04
CA LEU A 187 10.18 14.11 -6.10
C LEU A 187 10.77 13.02 -5.20
N MET A 188 11.76 12.26 -5.69
CA MET A 188 12.23 11.02 -5.08
C MET A 188 13.77 10.95 -5.04
N PRO A 189 14.46 11.88 -4.34
CA PRO A 189 15.92 11.92 -4.27
C PRO A 189 16.55 10.61 -3.78
N LYS A 190 15.92 9.84 -2.87
CA LYS A 190 16.46 8.54 -2.43
C LYS A 190 16.45 7.47 -3.52
N ALA A 191 15.60 7.63 -4.53
CA ALA A 191 15.51 6.76 -5.69
C ALA A 191 16.32 7.29 -6.89
N ALA A 192 17.07 8.40 -6.75
CA ALA A 192 17.76 9.07 -7.86
C ALA A 192 18.66 8.14 -8.67
N THR A 193 19.51 7.34 -8.00
CA THR A 193 20.41 6.37 -8.66
C THR A 193 19.64 5.38 -9.54
N LEU A 194 18.47 4.91 -9.08
CA LEU A 194 17.61 4.02 -9.85
C LEU A 194 16.97 4.75 -11.04
N LEU A 195 16.43 5.95 -10.81
CA LEU A 195 15.77 6.74 -11.84
C LEU A 195 16.72 7.16 -12.96
N GLU A 196 17.93 7.63 -12.64
CA GLU A 196 18.98 7.93 -13.61
C GLU A 196 19.40 6.70 -14.41
N GLY A 197 19.46 5.56 -13.73
CA GLY A 197 19.74 4.29 -14.39
C GLY A 197 18.65 3.89 -15.37
N LEU A 198 17.38 4.04 -15.00
CA LEU A 198 16.24 3.75 -15.89
C LEU A 198 16.24 4.68 -17.11
N GLU A 199 16.46 5.98 -16.90
CA GLU A 199 16.58 6.97 -17.98
C GLU A 199 17.73 6.61 -18.94
N ARG A 200 18.92 6.29 -18.41
CA ARG A 200 20.09 5.89 -19.19
C ARG A 200 19.90 4.58 -19.94
N ASP A 201 19.21 3.62 -19.34
CA ASP A 201 18.93 2.32 -19.95
C ASP A 201 17.84 2.41 -21.02
N GLY A 202 17.23 3.59 -21.25
CA GLY A 202 16.27 3.83 -22.34
C GLY A 202 14.81 3.66 -21.96
N TRP A 203 14.47 3.63 -20.67
CA TRP A 203 13.07 3.61 -20.22
C TRP A 203 12.42 4.97 -20.47
N THR A 204 11.18 4.97 -20.93
CA THR A 204 10.41 6.17 -21.24
C THR A 204 9.13 6.22 -20.43
N ILE A 205 8.80 7.39 -19.88
CA ILE A 205 7.52 7.62 -19.21
C ILE A 205 6.43 7.62 -20.29
N SER A 206 5.52 6.64 -20.23
CA SER A 206 4.40 6.51 -21.17
C SER A 206 3.10 7.08 -20.61
N GLU A 207 2.91 7.04 -19.29
CA GLU A 207 1.69 7.53 -18.63
C GLU A 207 2.04 8.27 -17.34
N PHE A 208 1.27 9.30 -17.03
CA PHE A 208 1.37 10.09 -15.81
C PHE A 208 -0.02 10.52 -15.34
N HIS A 209 -0.30 10.34 -14.05
CA HIS A 209 -1.56 10.72 -13.42
C HIS A 209 -1.30 11.45 -12.10
N SER A 210 -2.13 12.45 -11.81
CA SER A 210 -2.18 13.12 -10.50
C SER A 210 -3.57 12.90 -9.91
N TYR A 211 -3.62 12.30 -8.72
CA TYR A 211 -4.85 12.04 -8.01
C TYR A 211 -4.95 12.98 -6.80
N ASP A 212 -5.93 13.87 -6.85
CA ASP A 212 -6.26 14.78 -5.77
C ASP A 212 -7.76 14.68 -5.50
N ARG A 213 -8.14 13.91 -4.49
CA ARG A 213 -9.54 13.69 -4.10
C ARG A 213 -9.73 14.06 -2.63
N PRO A 214 -10.84 14.76 -2.27
CA PRO A 214 -11.15 15.04 -0.87
C PRO A 214 -11.16 13.76 -0.03
N GLY A 215 -10.44 13.76 1.10
CA GLY A 215 -10.33 12.62 2.02
C GLY A 215 -9.30 11.55 1.63
N GLN A 216 -8.72 11.62 0.41
CA GLN A 216 -7.62 10.75 0.02
C GLN A 216 -6.29 11.50 0.10
N ARG A 217 -5.20 10.77 0.37
CA ARG A 217 -3.86 11.35 0.28
C ARG A 217 -3.57 11.61 -1.21
N PHE A 218 -3.21 12.84 -1.54
CA PHE A 218 -2.71 13.19 -2.87
C PHE A 218 -1.66 12.18 -3.33
N SER A 219 -1.71 11.74 -4.58
CA SER A 219 -0.70 10.85 -5.17
C SER A 219 -0.37 11.23 -6.60
N ARG A 220 0.86 10.89 -7.02
CA ARG A 220 1.28 10.96 -8.43
C ARG A 220 1.75 9.59 -8.88
N ASP A 221 1.24 9.16 -10.02
CA ASP A 221 1.52 7.84 -10.58
C ASP A 221 2.20 8.01 -11.95
N PHE A 222 3.19 7.17 -12.23
CA PHE A 222 3.93 7.16 -13.48
C PHE A 222 4.11 5.73 -13.95
N ILE A 223 4.02 5.52 -15.26
CA ILE A 223 4.32 4.23 -15.88
C ILE A 223 5.43 4.45 -16.89
N LEU A 224 6.49 3.67 -16.74
CA LEU A 224 7.63 3.63 -17.63
C LEU A 224 7.58 2.33 -18.44
N THR A 225 7.86 2.45 -19.73
CA THR A 225 7.93 1.34 -20.68
C THR A 225 9.26 1.35 -21.40
N HIS A 226 9.62 0.20 -22.00
CA HIS A 226 10.86 0.06 -22.74
C HIS A 226 10.62 -0.67 -24.06
N ARG A 227 11.11 -0.11 -25.18
CA ARG A 227 10.86 -0.67 -26.52
C ARG A 227 11.40 -2.09 -26.71
N GLN A 228 12.53 -2.42 -26.09
CA GLN A 228 13.12 -3.76 -26.18
C GLN A 228 12.49 -4.77 -25.20
N TYR A 229 11.75 -4.31 -24.20
CA TYR A 229 11.15 -5.15 -23.16
C TYR A 229 9.64 -4.89 -23.06
N PRO A 230 8.85 -5.20 -24.10
CA PRO A 230 7.43 -4.85 -24.15
C PRO A 230 6.58 -5.52 -23.07
N GLU A 231 7.03 -6.66 -22.54
CA GLU A 231 6.36 -7.38 -21.44
C GLU A 231 6.64 -6.78 -20.05
N LEU A 232 7.60 -5.86 -19.94
CA LEU A 232 8.01 -5.23 -18.68
C LEU A 232 7.48 -3.80 -18.56
N ALA A 233 7.17 -3.40 -17.33
CA ALA A 233 6.88 -2.02 -16.98
C ALA A 233 7.51 -1.65 -15.63
N VAL A 234 7.88 -0.38 -15.48
CA VAL A 234 8.20 0.19 -14.17
C VAL A 234 7.07 1.13 -13.77
N LYS A 235 6.33 0.77 -12.72
CA LYS A 235 5.26 1.60 -12.14
C LYS A 235 5.80 2.35 -10.94
N ILE A 236 5.61 3.65 -10.90
CA ILE A 236 6.11 4.53 -9.86
C ILE A 236 4.94 5.27 -9.23
N VAL A 237 4.87 5.27 -7.90
CA VAL A 237 3.88 6.04 -7.15
C VAL A 237 4.60 6.90 -6.13
N TYR A 238 4.26 8.19 -6.12
CA TYR A 238 4.73 9.20 -5.19
C TYR A 238 3.58 9.66 -4.30
N LEU A 239 3.77 9.53 -2.99
CA LEU A 239 2.84 10.02 -1.97
C LEU A 239 3.53 11.11 -1.15
N PRO A 240 3.26 12.41 -1.39
CA PRO A 240 3.83 13.47 -0.57
C PRO A 240 3.31 13.39 0.86
N ALA A 241 4.13 13.82 1.81
CA ALA A 241 3.74 14.07 3.19
C ALA A 241 2.47 14.94 3.24
N ASN A 242 1.46 14.49 3.97
CA ASN A 242 0.20 15.25 4.14
C ASN A 242 0.17 16.02 5.47
N MET A 243 1.17 15.83 6.35
CA MET A 243 1.33 16.57 7.59
C MET A 243 2.82 16.73 7.97
N PRO A 244 3.20 17.72 8.82
CA PRO A 244 4.56 17.84 9.34
C PRO A 244 5.02 16.55 10.04
N ASN A 245 6.25 16.09 9.82
CA ASN A 245 6.82 14.83 10.36
C ASN A 245 6.23 13.52 9.78
N THR A 246 5.47 13.57 8.69
CA THR A 246 5.14 12.37 7.91
C THR A 246 6.08 12.25 6.71
N PRO A 247 6.53 11.04 6.33
CA PRO A 247 7.45 10.89 5.22
C PRO A 247 6.70 10.97 3.88
N ASN A 248 7.38 11.41 2.84
CA ASN A 248 7.01 11.04 1.47
C ASN A 248 7.23 9.53 1.31
N ILE A 249 6.34 8.89 0.56
CA ILE A 249 6.41 7.46 0.30
C ILE A 249 6.51 7.24 -1.20
N ASN A 250 7.62 6.65 -1.62
CA ASN A 250 7.96 6.47 -3.02
C ASN A 250 8.02 4.97 -3.30
N ILE A 251 7.21 4.51 -4.25
CA ILE A 251 6.99 3.09 -4.49
C ILE A 251 7.31 2.82 -5.94
N LEU A 252 8.35 2.03 -6.19
CA LEU A 252 8.81 1.68 -7.53
C LEU A 252 8.65 0.18 -7.72
N SER A 253 7.86 -0.22 -8.72
CA SER A 253 7.57 -1.63 -9.03
C SER A 253 8.05 -1.98 -10.44
N LEU A 254 9.01 -2.89 -10.58
CA LEU A 254 9.32 -3.54 -11.85
C LEU A 254 8.42 -4.77 -11.99
N THR A 255 7.61 -4.82 -13.04
CA THR A 255 6.57 -5.84 -13.21
C THR A 255 6.54 -6.44 -14.62
N THR A 256 6.00 -7.65 -14.71
CA THR A 256 5.74 -8.42 -15.94
C THR A 256 4.26 -8.37 -16.37
N ASP A 257 3.48 -7.44 -15.81
CA ASP A 257 2.03 -7.35 -16.02
C ASP A 257 1.60 -6.95 -17.44
N ARG A 258 2.54 -6.60 -18.32
CA ARG A 258 2.33 -6.38 -19.75
C ARG A 258 2.55 -7.63 -20.60
N LEU A 259 2.84 -8.79 -19.99
CA LEU A 259 2.97 -10.07 -20.68
C LEU A 259 1.74 -10.36 -21.56
N GLY A 260 1.94 -10.51 -22.86
CA GLY A 260 0.87 -10.87 -23.79
C GLY A 260 0.60 -12.37 -23.86
N GLY A 261 -0.45 -12.75 -24.59
CA GLY A 261 -0.75 -14.13 -24.93
C GLY A 261 -2.00 -14.67 -24.24
N GLU A 262 -2.50 -15.78 -24.77
CA GLU A 262 -3.81 -16.35 -24.43
C GLU A 262 -4.00 -16.54 -22.92
N THR A 263 -2.99 -17.08 -22.20
CA THR A 263 -3.07 -17.28 -20.74
C THR A 263 -3.23 -15.96 -20.00
N ALA A 264 -2.45 -14.93 -20.35
CA ALA A 264 -2.47 -13.63 -19.68
C ALA A 264 -3.75 -12.87 -19.97
N ASP A 265 -4.24 -12.93 -21.21
CA ASP A 265 -5.48 -12.30 -21.61
C ASP A 265 -6.68 -12.97 -20.96
N LYS A 266 -6.71 -14.32 -20.93
CA LYS A 266 -7.73 -15.08 -20.21
C LYS A 266 -7.72 -14.77 -18.71
N TYR A 267 -6.56 -14.71 -18.08
CA TYR A 267 -6.44 -14.32 -16.67
C TYR A 267 -6.98 -12.90 -16.42
N ARG A 268 -6.58 -11.92 -17.23
CA ARG A 268 -7.08 -10.53 -17.11
C ARG A 268 -8.59 -10.45 -17.33
N GLN A 269 -9.12 -11.20 -18.30
CA GLN A 269 -10.53 -11.26 -18.59
C GLN A 269 -11.30 -11.86 -17.41
N MET A 270 -10.87 -13.03 -16.91
CA MET A 270 -11.48 -13.67 -15.74
C MET A 270 -11.43 -12.77 -14.50
N ARG A 271 -10.34 -12.01 -14.29
CA ARG A 271 -10.26 -11.02 -13.21
C ARG A 271 -11.24 -9.86 -13.35
N LYS A 272 -11.75 -9.59 -14.55
CA LYS A 272 -12.79 -8.56 -14.81
C LYS A 272 -14.20 -9.12 -14.76
N MET A 273 -14.38 -10.43 -14.89
CA MET A 273 -15.69 -11.08 -14.84
C MET A 273 -16.30 -11.04 -13.44
N SER A 274 -17.63 -10.96 -13.38
CA SER A 274 -18.41 -11.16 -12.16
C SER A 274 -18.56 -12.65 -11.85
N PHE A 275 -18.69 -13.00 -10.56
CA PHE A 275 -18.79 -14.40 -10.12
C PHE A 275 -19.89 -15.20 -10.84
N SER A 276 -21.03 -14.57 -11.13
CA SER A 276 -22.14 -15.19 -11.88
C SER A 276 -21.76 -15.54 -13.32
N GLN A 277 -20.93 -14.73 -13.99
CA GLN A 277 -20.41 -15.01 -15.33
C GLN A 277 -19.43 -16.19 -15.29
N ILE A 278 -18.54 -16.22 -14.29
CA ILE A 278 -17.59 -17.33 -14.12
C ILE A 278 -18.31 -18.66 -13.86
N LYS A 279 -19.33 -18.67 -12.99
CA LYS A 279 -20.11 -19.90 -12.70
C LYS A 279 -20.86 -20.43 -13.92
N LYS A 280 -21.28 -19.54 -14.83
CA LYS A 280 -21.95 -19.91 -16.09
C LYS A 280 -20.99 -20.50 -17.12
N GLU A 281 -19.78 -19.98 -17.21
CA GLU A 281 -18.76 -20.44 -18.18
C GLU A 281 -17.93 -21.62 -17.67
N HIS A 282 -17.95 -21.86 -16.35
CA HIS A 282 -17.17 -22.89 -15.69
C HIS A 282 -17.98 -23.63 -14.63
N GLU A 283 -18.89 -24.48 -15.09
CA GLU A 283 -19.90 -25.22 -14.29
C GLU A 283 -19.30 -26.13 -13.20
N ASP A 284 -18.09 -26.66 -13.41
CA ASP A 284 -17.41 -27.62 -12.52
C ASP A 284 -16.48 -26.98 -11.48
N ILE A 285 -16.37 -25.66 -11.47
CA ILE A 285 -15.56 -24.96 -10.48
C ILE A 285 -16.54 -24.62 -9.36
N GLY A 286 -16.38 -25.24 -8.19
CA GLY A 286 -17.24 -24.99 -7.03
C GLY A 286 -17.27 -23.51 -6.61
N ASP A 287 -17.74 -23.19 -5.40
CA ASP A 287 -17.97 -21.79 -4.98
C ASP A 287 -16.71 -20.88 -4.88
N PHE A 288 -15.52 -21.35 -5.29
CA PHE A 288 -14.24 -20.66 -5.18
C PHE A 288 -13.69 -20.22 -6.55
N PHE A 289 -13.90 -18.95 -6.90
CA PHE A 289 -13.32 -18.26 -8.07
C PHE A 289 -11.82 -18.51 -8.25
N ASP A 290 -11.10 -18.62 -7.13
CA ASP A 290 -9.65 -18.77 -7.07
C ASP A 290 -9.19 -20.11 -7.64
N ASP A 291 -10.00 -21.15 -7.50
CA ASP A 291 -9.71 -22.48 -8.02
C ASP A 291 -9.71 -22.47 -9.55
N ALA A 292 -10.56 -21.63 -10.16
CA ALA A 292 -10.53 -21.38 -11.60
C ALA A 292 -9.23 -20.73 -12.08
N LEU A 293 -8.69 -19.84 -11.25
CA LEU A 293 -7.49 -19.08 -11.58
C LEU A 293 -6.21 -19.86 -11.26
N LYS A 294 -6.22 -20.86 -10.38
CA LYS A 294 -5.03 -21.65 -10.00
C LYS A 294 -4.27 -22.20 -11.21
N PRO A 295 -4.89 -22.90 -12.19
CA PRO A 295 -4.18 -23.40 -13.36
C PRO A 295 -3.56 -22.28 -14.22
N LEU A 296 -4.28 -21.16 -14.36
CA LEU A 296 -3.78 -19.99 -15.09
C LEU A 296 -2.62 -19.32 -14.37
N ARG A 297 -2.69 -19.16 -13.05
CA ARG A 297 -1.61 -18.58 -12.25
C ARG A 297 -0.35 -19.41 -12.30
N VAL A 298 -0.43 -20.75 -12.25
CA VAL A 298 0.75 -21.61 -12.40
C VAL A 298 1.41 -21.36 -13.77
N LYS A 299 0.63 -21.36 -14.86
CA LYS A 299 1.14 -21.06 -16.21
C LYS A 299 1.71 -19.65 -16.33
N LEU A 300 1.05 -18.65 -15.73
CA LEU A 300 1.53 -17.27 -15.73
C LEU A 300 2.83 -17.13 -14.97
N ARG A 301 3.00 -17.83 -13.84
CA ARG A 301 4.25 -17.85 -13.10
C ARG A 301 5.37 -18.45 -13.91
N GLU A 302 5.12 -19.52 -14.66
CA GLU A 302 6.11 -20.08 -15.59
C GLU A 302 6.48 -19.10 -16.70
N GLN A 303 5.50 -18.44 -17.31
CA GLN A 303 5.72 -17.46 -18.38
C GLN A 303 6.45 -16.21 -17.89
N THR A 304 6.03 -15.63 -16.76
CA THR A 304 6.65 -14.44 -16.16
C THR A 304 8.03 -14.75 -15.59
N LYS A 305 8.24 -15.95 -15.02
CA LYS A 305 9.58 -16.46 -14.70
C LYS A 305 10.46 -16.53 -15.95
N ALA A 306 9.95 -17.06 -17.06
CA ALA A 306 10.72 -17.14 -18.30
C ALA A 306 11.13 -15.75 -18.80
N VAL A 307 10.23 -14.76 -18.76
CA VAL A 307 10.55 -13.35 -19.07
C VAL A 307 11.62 -12.81 -18.12
N ALA A 308 11.45 -12.98 -16.81
CA ALA A 308 12.40 -12.47 -15.82
C ALA A 308 13.79 -13.13 -15.93
N LEU A 309 13.86 -14.40 -16.33
CA LEU A 309 15.14 -15.09 -16.58
C LEU A 309 15.78 -14.67 -17.91
N ARG A 310 14.98 -14.49 -18.97
CA ARG A 310 15.45 -13.95 -20.27
C ARG A 310 16.06 -12.56 -20.09
N ASP A 311 15.38 -11.71 -19.34
CA ASP A 311 15.75 -10.31 -19.13
C ASP A 311 16.36 -10.08 -17.73
N ALA A 312 17.07 -11.08 -17.20
CA ALA A 312 17.62 -11.06 -15.84
C ALA A 312 18.45 -9.83 -15.51
N ARG A 313 19.20 -9.30 -16.50
CA ARG A 313 20.01 -8.08 -16.33
C ARG A 313 19.16 -6.86 -15.95
N VAL A 314 17.92 -6.76 -16.46
CA VAL A 314 17.00 -5.66 -16.12
C VAL A 314 16.67 -5.70 -14.62
N PHE A 315 16.29 -6.88 -14.11
CA PHE A 315 15.98 -7.07 -12.69
C PHE A 315 17.21 -6.84 -11.80
N GLN A 316 18.37 -7.33 -12.22
CA GLN A 316 19.63 -7.14 -11.50
C GLN A 316 20.04 -5.67 -11.43
N ASN A 317 19.96 -4.94 -12.54
CA ASN A 317 20.27 -3.51 -12.59
C ASN A 317 19.27 -2.70 -11.76
N PHE A 318 17.98 -3.01 -11.87
CA PHE A 318 16.93 -2.36 -11.09
C PHE A 318 17.18 -2.52 -9.60
N LEU A 319 17.40 -3.75 -9.13
CA LEU A 319 17.61 -4.05 -7.71
C LEU A 319 18.94 -3.54 -7.16
N SER A 320 20.03 -3.68 -7.92
CA SER A 320 21.34 -3.19 -7.47
C SER A 320 21.36 -1.67 -7.31
N ARG A 321 20.69 -0.93 -8.19
CA ARG A 321 20.54 0.53 -8.07
C ARG A 321 19.55 0.93 -6.98
N ALA A 322 18.48 0.17 -6.78
CA ALA A 322 17.48 0.46 -5.75
C ALA A 322 18.02 0.23 -4.33
N ALA A 323 18.64 -0.93 -4.11
CA ALA A 323 19.10 -1.37 -2.80
C ALA A 323 20.57 -1.02 -2.52
N HIS A 324 21.30 -0.47 -3.50
CA HIS A 324 22.75 -0.23 -3.44
C HIS A 324 23.56 -1.48 -3.01
N SER A 325 23.02 -2.67 -3.30
CA SER A 325 23.60 -3.96 -2.90
C SER A 325 23.39 -5.03 -3.97
N PRO A 326 24.47 -5.61 -4.54
CA PRO A 326 24.34 -6.66 -5.54
C PRO A 326 23.76 -7.97 -4.97
N GLN A 327 23.90 -8.20 -3.66
CA GLN A 327 23.38 -9.39 -2.99
C GLN A 327 21.85 -9.45 -3.02
N VAL A 328 21.17 -8.29 -3.00
CA VAL A 328 19.70 -8.23 -3.05
C VAL A 328 19.19 -8.71 -4.41
N ALA A 329 19.86 -8.27 -5.48
CA ALA A 329 19.59 -8.75 -6.83
C ALA A 329 19.78 -10.27 -6.93
N GLU A 330 20.87 -10.80 -6.38
CA GLU A 330 21.14 -12.23 -6.38
C GLU A 330 20.07 -13.03 -5.62
N LYS A 331 19.67 -12.58 -4.42
CA LYS A 331 18.60 -13.21 -3.63
C LYS A 331 17.27 -13.27 -4.41
N VAL A 332 16.86 -12.16 -5.04
CA VAL A 332 15.66 -12.15 -5.89
C VAL A 332 15.79 -13.14 -7.03
N MET A 333 16.91 -13.13 -7.77
CA MET A 333 17.09 -14.03 -8.90
C MET A 333 17.13 -15.49 -8.47
N ASN A 334 17.61 -15.81 -7.27
CA ASN A 334 17.56 -17.17 -6.73
C ASN A 334 16.12 -17.64 -6.50
N HIS A 335 15.27 -16.82 -5.88
CA HIS A 335 13.84 -17.13 -5.74
C HIS A 335 13.12 -17.27 -7.09
N ILE A 336 13.47 -16.46 -8.09
CA ILE A 336 12.90 -16.59 -9.45
C ILE A 336 13.32 -17.92 -10.10
N ARG A 337 14.53 -18.42 -9.84
CA ARG A 337 15.02 -19.69 -10.40
C ARG A 337 14.35 -20.91 -9.77
N GLU A 338 13.83 -20.81 -8.55
CA GLU A 338 13.12 -21.90 -7.87
C GLU A 338 11.99 -22.46 -8.74
N LYS A 339 11.73 -23.76 -8.61
CA LYS A 339 10.66 -24.44 -9.35
C LYS A 339 9.32 -23.80 -8.99
N VAL A 340 8.46 -23.56 -9.99
CA VAL A 340 7.12 -22.99 -9.75
C VAL A 340 6.32 -23.98 -8.89
N ASN A 341 6.00 -23.56 -7.66
CA ASN A 341 5.25 -24.37 -6.72
C ASN A 341 3.75 -24.33 -7.05
N GLN A 342 3.17 -25.48 -7.39
CA GLN A 342 1.73 -25.60 -7.71
C GLN A 342 0.81 -25.32 -6.51
N ARG A 343 1.32 -25.42 -5.28
CA ARG A 343 0.56 -25.19 -4.03
C ARG A 343 0.58 -23.74 -3.55
N PHE A 344 1.26 -22.84 -4.27
CA PHE A 344 1.35 -21.42 -3.93
C PHE A 344 1.97 -21.12 -2.54
N GLU A 345 2.69 -22.06 -1.94
CA GLU A 345 3.53 -21.80 -0.77
C GLU A 345 4.81 -21.08 -1.23
N GLY A 346 5.27 -20.08 -0.46
CA GLY A 346 6.50 -19.35 -0.78
C GLY A 346 6.40 -18.55 -2.09
N VAL A 347 5.36 -17.72 -2.23
CA VAL A 347 5.11 -16.94 -3.46
C VAL A 347 5.29 -15.44 -3.26
N GLN A 348 5.57 -15.01 -2.03
CA GLN A 348 5.90 -13.64 -1.69
C GLN A 348 7.07 -13.65 -0.71
N TYR A 349 8.03 -12.76 -0.93
CA TYR A 349 9.26 -12.69 -0.14
C TYR A 349 9.57 -11.24 0.22
N THR A 350 9.85 -11.00 1.50
CA THR A 350 10.56 -9.80 1.94
C THR A 350 12.06 -10.05 1.80
N VAL A 351 12.69 -9.40 0.82
CA VAL A 351 14.10 -9.66 0.47
C VAL A 351 15.05 -8.74 1.22
N MET A 352 14.60 -7.52 1.50
CA MET A 352 15.34 -6.50 2.23
C MET A 352 14.36 -5.60 2.97
N GLU A 353 14.72 -5.14 4.16
CA GLU A 353 13.87 -4.25 4.94
C GLU A 353 14.18 -2.77 4.74
N ASP A 354 15.40 -2.36 4.33
CA ASP A 354 15.76 -0.96 4.10
C ASP A 354 16.70 -0.75 2.89
N PRO A 355 16.22 -0.25 1.74
CA PRO A 355 14.81 0.01 1.43
C PRO A 355 13.99 -1.29 1.48
N LEU A 356 12.67 -1.19 1.69
CA LEU A 356 11.83 -2.39 1.72
C LEU A 356 11.73 -2.94 0.30
N VAL A 357 12.23 -4.16 0.08
CA VAL A 357 12.18 -4.85 -1.21
C VAL A 357 11.31 -6.09 -1.07
N LEU A 358 10.22 -6.13 -1.83
CA LEU A 358 9.29 -7.25 -1.91
C LEU A 358 9.37 -7.90 -3.29
N LEU A 359 9.45 -9.23 -3.31
CA LEU A 359 9.25 -10.04 -4.51
C LEU A 359 7.88 -10.72 -4.41
N ASN A 360 7.08 -10.61 -5.46
CA ASN A 360 5.80 -11.30 -5.58
C ASN A 360 5.79 -12.17 -6.84
N LEU A 361 5.42 -13.43 -6.66
CA LEU A 361 5.36 -14.50 -7.66
C LEU A 361 3.99 -15.17 -7.67
N VAL A 362 2.91 -14.53 -7.18
CA VAL A 362 1.58 -15.16 -7.10
C VAL A 362 0.92 -15.27 -8.46
N ASP A 363 0.92 -14.17 -9.21
CA ASP A 363 0.27 -14.02 -10.50
C ASP A 363 1.26 -13.48 -11.54
N PHE A 364 1.32 -12.17 -11.74
CA PHE A 364 2.38 -11.55 -12.53
C PHE A 364 3.55 -11.27 -11.61
N LEU A 365 4.75 -11.71 -12.01
CA LEU A 365 5.96 -11.41 -11.27
C LEU A 365 6.15 -9.90 -11.16
N TYR A 366 6.35 -9.41 -9.94
CA TYR A 366 6.84 -8.06 -9.71
C TYR A 366 7.81 -7.98 -8.54
N VAL A 367 8.71 -7.01 -8.65
CA VAL A 367 9.61 -6.58 -7.58
C VAL A 367 9.23 -5.16 -7.20
N ARG A 368 8.92 -4.92 -5.94
CA ARG A 368 8.50 -3.61 -5.44
C ARG A 368 9.46 -3.10 -4.39
N VAL A 369 9.88 -1.85 -4.54
CA VAL A 369 10.79 -1.15 -3.64
C VAL A 369 10.08 0.05 -3.03
N TYR A 370 10.14 0.18 -1.72
CA TYR A 370 9.60 1.33 -0.99
C TYR A 370 10.75 2.18 -0.43
N PHE A 371 10.80 3.44 -0.85
CA PHE A 371 11.64 4.46 -0.25
C PHE A 371 10.78 5.37 0.62
N LEU A 372 11.20 5.54 1.87
CA LEU A 372 10.59 6.49 2.80
C LEU A 372 11.51 7.71 2.93
N GLU A 373 10.99 8.87 2.61
CA GLU A 373 11.72 10.14 2.63
C GLU A 373 11.15 11.07 3.69
N THR A 374 11.95 11.35 4.71
CA THR A 374 11.65 12.35 5.72
C THR A 374 12.31 13.65 5.31
N ARG A 375 11.53 14.73 5.13
CA ARG A 375 12.09 16.07 4.99
C ARG A 375 12.78 16.52 6.26
#